data_AF-A0A6J4HG08-F1
#
_entry.id   AF-A0A6J4HG08-F1
#
_cell.length_a   1.000
_cell.length_b   1.000
_cell.length_c   1.000
_cell.angle_alpha   90.00
_cell.angle_beta   90.00
_cell.angle_gamma   90.00
#
_symmetry.space_group_name_H-M   'P 1'
#
loop_
_entity.id
_entity.type
_entity.pdbx_description
1 polymer ?
#
loop_
_entity_poly.entity_id
_entity_poly.type
_entity_poly.pdbx_seq_one_letter_code
_entity_poly.pdbx_strand_id
1 'polypeptide(L)'
;MYRSGQEQPIATNDNWQSSQEAAITGSTLAPGDPREAAILIDLPEGSYTAVVRGAGGSTGIALVEVYSLLTSANAELGNISTRGQILTGDNVLIGGVIVRGGDSERLLFRAIGPKLADRGVENALQDPTLELRDGNGELLVRNNNWRDSQEQEIRDTNMAPEDERESAIVATLGGGNYTAVVRGNADTTGIGLVEVFSLDDTAAQYR
;
A
#
# COMPACT_ATOMS: atom_id res chain seq x y z
N MET A 1 4.91 14.15 -5.02
CA MET A 1 4.49 13.08 -5.94
C MET A 1 5.35 13.11 -7.18
N TYR A 2 5.75 11.96 -7.69
CA TYR A 2 6.59 11.80 -8.87
C TYR A 2 5.89 10.87 -9.86
N ARG A 3 6.09 11.09 -11.15
CA ARG A 3 5.80 10.08 -12.18
C ARG A 3 7.03 9.19 -12.33
N SER A 4 6.83 7.89 -12.52
CA SER A 4 7.94 6.96 -12.75
C SER A 4 8.85 7.45 -13.89
N GLY A 5 10.16 7.38 -13.67
CA GLY A 5 11.18 7.88 -14.59
C GLY A 5 11.39 9.41 -14.59
N GLN A 6 10.71 10.16 -13.72
CA GLN A 6 10.91 11.60 -13.55
C GLN A 6 11.59 11.90 -12.22
N GLU A 7 12.61 12.77 -12.23
CA GLU A 7 13.33 13.19 -11.02
C GLU A 7 12.67 14.38 -10.31
N GLN A 8 11.89 15.18 -11.03
CA GLN A 8 11.21 16.34 -10.46
C GLN A 8 9.80 15.96 -10.00
N PRO A 9 9.34 16.49 -8.84
CA PRO A 9 7.99 16.24 -8.39
C PRO A 9 6.98 16.92 -9.33
N ILE A 10 5.91 16.20 -9.65
CA ILE A 10 4.77 16.74 -10.42
C ILE A 10 3.79 17.51 -9.53
N ALA A 11 3.83 17.26 -8.21
CA ALA A 11 3.06 17.97 -7.20
C ALA A 11 3.70 17.81 -5.82
N THR A 12 3.60 18.84 -4.98
CA THR A 12 4.05 18.84 -3.58
C THR A 12 3.04 19.63 -2.75
N ASN A 13 2.80 19.17 -1.52
CA ASN A 13 2.02 19.93 -0.55
C ASN A 13 2.44 19.56 0.87
N ASP A 14 2.49 20.53 1.76
CA ASP A 14 2.69 20.35 3.20
C ASP A 14 1.59 20.98 4.05
N ASN A 15 0.66 21.74 3.44
CA ASN A 15 -0.52 22.33 4.10
C ASN A 15 -1.65 22.42 3.07
N TRP A 16 -2.66 21.55 3.18
CA TRP A 16 -3.66 21.37 2.12
C TRP A 16 -4.44 22.64 1.73
N GLN A 17 -4.65 23.55 2.69
CA GLN A 17 -5.36 24.82 2.45
C GLN A 17 -4.56 25.85 1.63
N SER A 18 -3.25 25.66 1.50
CA SER A 18 -2.37 26.66 0.87
C SER A 18 -2.50 26.75 -0.67
N SER A 19 -3.06 25.73 -1.31
CA SER A 19 -3.01 25.58 -2.77
C SER A 19 -4.33 25.13 -3.40
N GLN A 20 -5.01 24.15 -2.81
CA GLN A 20 -6.15 23.47 -3.43
C GLN A 20 -7.38 23.41 -2.49
N GLU A 21 -7.49 24.34 -1.53
CA GLU A 21 -8.49 24.30 -0.46
C GLU A 21 -9.91 24.05 -0.97
N ALA A 22 -10.37 24.84 -1.95
CA ALA A 22 -11.73 24.73 -2.46
C ALA A 22 -12.00 23.37 -3.12
N ALA A 23 -11.05 22.86 -3.91
CA ALA A 23 -11.19 21.58 -4.61
C ALA A 23 -11.16 20.39 -3.64
N ILE A 24 -10.23 20.41 -2.68
CA ILE A 24 -10.08 19.37 -1.66
C ILE A 24 -11.28 19.38 -0.69
N THR A 25 -11.80 20.55 -0.33
CA THR A 25 -13.05 20.65 0.44
C THR A 25 -14.22 20.06 -0.36
N GLY A 26 -14.29 20.36 -1.67
CA GLY A 26 -15.32 19.86 -2.57
C GLY A 26 -15.30 18.33 -2.76
N SER A 27 -14.16 17.66 -2.55
CA SER A 27 -14.06 16.20 -2.63
C SER A 27 -14.59 15.48 -1.39
N THR A 28 -14.92 16.20 -0.31
CA THR A 28 -15.31 15.66 1.00
C THR A 28 -14.24 14.80 1.70
N LEU A 29 -12.98 14.88 1.23
CA LEU A 29 -11.83 14.14 1.75
C LEU A 29 -10.73 15.09 2.24
N ALA A 30 -11.13 16.29 2.68
CA ALA A 30 -10.19 17.25 3.25
C ALA A 30 -9.60 16.69 4.55
N PRO A 31 -8.27 16.74 4.74
CA PRO A 31 -7.66 16.42 6.02
C PRO A 31 -8.21 17.31 7.15
N GLY A 32 -8.26 16.77 8.36
CA GLY A 32 -8.88 17.42 9.51
C GLY A 32 -8.01 18.53 10.13
N ASP A 33 -6.69 18.42 10.00
CA ASP A 33 -5.74 19.43 10.45
C ASP A 33 -5.23 20.25 9.25
N PRO A 34 -5.22 21.60 9.31
CA PRO A 34 -4.75 22.43 8.21
C PRO A 34 -3.26 22.24 7.85
N ARG A 35 -2.48 21.63 8.75
CA ARG A 35 -1.06 21.28 8.56
C ARG A 35 -0.84 19.93 7.88
N GLU A 36 -1.91 19.21 7.58
CA GLU A 36 -1.83 17.96 6.83
C GLU A 36 -1.67 18.24 5.34
N ALA A 37 -0.92 17.38 4.67
CA ALA A 37 -0.72 17.45 3.22
C ALA A 37 -1.85 16.73 2.49
N ALA A 38 -2.37 17.33 1.42
CA ALA A 38 -3.20 16.65 0.44
C ALA A 38 -2.94 17.19 -0.97
N ILE A 39 -3.02 16.31 -1.96
CA ILE A 39 -2.85 16.66 -3.37
C ILE A 39 -4.06 16.12 -4.12
N LEU A 40 -4.77 16.99 -4.82
CA LEU A 40 -5.83 16.60 -5.75
C LEU A 40 -5.32 16.81 -7.17
N ILE A 41 -5.19 15.75 -7.96
CA ILE A 41 -4.54 15.85 -9.27
C ILE A 41 -5.10 14.81 -10.25
N ASP A 42 -5.31 15.24 -11.49
CA ASP A 42 -5.62 14.34 -12.60
C ASP A 42 -4.32 13.70 -13.12
N LEU A 43 -4.29 12.37 -13.15
CA LEU A 43 -3.12 11.61 -13.55
C LEU A 43 -3.40 10.87 -14.87
N PRO A 44 -2.59 11.08 -15.92
CA PRO A 44 -2.55 10.17 -17.04
C PRO A 44 -2.20 8.74 -16.58
N GLU A 45 -2.50 7.74 -17.41
CA GLU A 45 -2.08 6.37 -17.12
C GLU A 45 -0.57 6.27 -16.84
N GLY A 46 -0.23 5.41 -15.88
CA GLY A 46 1.15 5.10 -15.52
C GLY A 46 1.38 4.89 -14.04
N SER A 47 2.64 4.68 -13.68
CA SER A 47 3.08 4.47 -12.30
C SER A 47 3.55 5.77 -11.67
N TYR A 48 3.16 5.97 -10.41
CA TYR A 48 3.48 7.15 -9.63
C TYR A 48 4.02 6.77 -8.26
N THR A 49 4.81 7.68 -7.66
CA THR A 49 5.33 7.53 -6.31
C THR A 49 4.97 8.77 -5.50
N ALA A 50 4.23 8.58 -4.42
CA ALA A 50 4.10 9.57 -3.36
C ALA A 50 5.25 9.38 -2.36
N VAL A 51 5.81 10.49 -1.87
CA VAL A 51 6.86 10.47 -0.85
C VAL A 51 6.39 11.37 0.27
N VAL A 52 6.26 10.82 1.47
CA VAL A 52 5.95 11.57 2.68
C VAL A 52 7.22 11.77 3.49
N ARG A 53 7.42 13.00 3.95
CA ARG A 53 8.54 13.44 4.80
C ARG A 53 7.99 14.44 5.80
N GLY A 54 8.52 14.44 7.03
CA GLY A 54 8.14 15.47 7.99
C GLY A 54 8.62 16.85 7.56
N ALA A 55 7.71 17.82 7.57
CA ALA A 55 8.03 19.21 7.26
C ALA A 55 9.13 19.72 8.23
N GLY A 56 10.09 20.48 7.70
CA GLY A 56 11.23 20.96 8.48
C GLY A 56 12.17 19.88 9.01
N GLY A 57 12.08 18.64 8.50
CA GLY A 57 12.90 17.50 8.97
C GLY A 57 12.35 16.83 10.23
N SER A 58 11.08 17.07 10.57
CA SER A 58 10.40 16.36 11.65
C SER A 58 10.25 14.86 11.37
N THR A 59 10.03 14.08 12.42
CA THR A 59 9.83 12.62 12.35
C THR A 59 8.58 12.23 13.13
N GLY A 60 7.91 11.17 12.71
CA GLY A 60 6.73 10.63 13.38
C GLY A 60 6.08 9.52 12.57
N ILE A 61 4.91 9.08 13.02
CA ILE A 61 4.04 8.17 12.27
C ILE A 61 3.18 9.03 11.35
N ALA A 62 3.09 8.64 10.08
CA ALA A 62 2.24 9.30 9.09
C ALA A 62 1.33 8.26 8.41
N LEU A 63 0.10 8.67 8.12
CA LEU A 63 -0.81 7.92 7.27
C LEU A 63 -0.71 8.45 5.84
N VAL A 64 -0.78 7.56 4.86
CA VAL A 64 -0.89 7.90 3.44
C VAL A 64 -2.12 7.23 2.86
N GLU A 65 -2.98 8.04 2.27
CA GLU A 65 -4.21 7.57 1.64
C GLU A 65 -4.24 8.02 0.19
N VAL A 66 -4.83 7.18 -0.66
CA VAL A 66 -5.04 7.48 -2.08
C VAL A 66 -6.48 7.14 -2.42
N TYR A 67 -7.18 8.11 -3.00
CA TYR A 67 -8.57 7.98 -3.39
C TYR A 67 -8.69 8.27 -4.89
N SER A 68 -9.32 7.35 -5.63
CA SER A 68 -9.82 7.67 -6.97
C SER A 68 -11.15 8.41 -6.82
N LEU A 69 -11.22 9.63 -7.35
CA LEU A 69 -12.45 10.46 -7.38
C LEU A 69 -13.23 10.29 -8.69
N LEU A 70 -12.66 9.57 -9.65
CA LEU A 70 -13.30 9.33 -10.94
C LEU A 70 -14.39 8.28 -10.77
N THR A 71 -15.58 8.58 -11.25
CA THR A 71 -16.73 7.66 -11.29
C THR A 71 -16.87 6.96 -12.64
N SER A 72 -15.99 7.27 -13.60
CA SER A 72 -15.94 6.61 -14.91
C SER A 72 -15.14 5.31 -14.81
N ALA A 73 -15.64 4.25 -15.46
CA ALA A 73 -15.10 2.89 -15.47
C ALA A 73 -13.70 2.72 -16.10
N ASN A 74 -12.93 3.81 -16.28
CA ASN A 74 -11.64 3.80 -16.99
C ASN A 74 -10.45 4.21 -16.11
N ALA A 75 -10.65 4.40 -14.80
CA ALA A 75 -9.58 4.77 -13.88
C ALA A 75 -9.59 3.88 -12.63
N GLU A 76 -8.89 2.76 -12.72
CA GLU A 76 -8.73 1.80 -11.63
C GLU A 76 -7.35 1.93 -10.98
N LEU A 77 -7.32 1.79 -9.65
CA LEU A 77 -6.06 1.70 -8.92
C LEU A 77 -5.56 0.26 -9.01
N GLY A 78 -4.76 -0.04 -10.03
CA GLY A 78 -4.27 -1.41 -10.24
C GLY A 78 -3.44 -1.96 -9.07
N ASN A 79 -2.67 -1.10 -8.38
CA ASN A 79 -1.96 -1.49 -7.16
C ASN A 79 -1.55 -0.30 -6.27
N ILE A 80 -1.33 -0.58 -4.99
CA ILE A 80 -0.63 0.30 -4.04
C ILE A 80 0.57 -0.45 -3.44
N SER A 81 1.69 0.23 -3.27
CA SER A 81 2.91 -0.30 -2.66
C SER A 81 3.51 0.76 -1.76
N THR A 82 3.69 0.43 -0.49
CA THR A 82 4.17 1.35 0.54
C THR A 82 5.46 0.82 1.14
N ARG A 83 6.54 1.61 1.03
CA ARG A 83 7.82 1.32 1.69
C ARG A 83 7.92 2.05 3.01
N GLY A 84 8.16 1.32 4.08
CA GLY A 84 8.29 1.90 5.41
C GLY A 84 9.23 1.11 6.31
N GLN A 85 9.58 1.73 7.42
CA GLN A 85 10.26 1.06 8.52
C GLN A 85 9.24 0.26 9.33
N ILE A 86 9.53 -1.02 9.53
CA ILE A 86 8.78 -1.95 10.36
C ILE A 86 9.52 -2.06 11.69
N LEU A 87 8.82 -1.74 12.77
CA LEU A 87 9.31 -1.83 14.14
C LEU A 87 8.48 -2.88 14.91
N THR A 88 8.62 -2.88 16.23
CA THR A 88 7.93 -3.81 17.14
C THR A 88 6.69 -3.17 17.76
N GLY A 89 5.87 -3.99 18.45
CA GLY A 89 4.65 -3.54 19.12
C GLY A 89 3.63 -3.00 18.10
N ASP A 90 3.11 -1.80 18.32
CA ASP A 90 2.13 -1.18 17.44
C ASP A 90 2.75 -0.42 16.27
N ASN A 91 4.08 -0.32 16.21
CA ASN A 91 4.81 0.42 15.18
C ASN A 91 5.09 -0.46 13.94
N VAL A 92 4.02 -1.03 13.40
CA VAL A 92 4.04 -1.93 12.25
C VAL A 92 3.78 -1.19 10.94
N LEU A 93 4.13 -1.83 9.82
CA LEU A 93 3.73 -1.31 8.51
C LEU A 93 2.33 -1.83 8.16
N ILE A 94 1.46 -0.93 7.72
CA ILE A 94 0.07 -1.23 7.41
C ILE A 94 -0.22 -0.89 5.94
N GLY A 95 -0.91 -1.81 5.26
CA GLY A 95 -1.54 -1.60 3.96
C GLY A 95 -3.05 -1.71 4.09
N GLY A 96 -3.76 -0.59 4.11
CA GLY A 96 -5.22 -0.57 4.17
C GLY A 96 -5.86 -0.60 2.78
N VAL A 97 -6.99 -1.28 2.64
CA VAL A 97 -7.83 -1.22 1.43
C VAL A 97 -9.30 -1.13 1.80
N ILE A 98 -10.06 -0.40 1.00
CA ILE A 98 -11.51 -0.30 1.10
C ILE A 98 -12.08 -0.90 -0.17
N VAL A 99 -12.77 -2.03 -0.06
CA VAL A 99 -13.53 -2.62 -1.15
C VAL A 99 -14.90 -1.95 -1.17
N ARG A 100 -15.22 -1.27 -2.27
CA ARG A 100 -16.49 -0.55 -2.46
C ARG A 100 -17.37 -1.30 -3.45
N GLY A 101 -18.69 -1.28 -3.21
CA GLY A 101 -19.68 -1.93 -4.08
C GLY A 101 -20.33 -3.14 -3.42
N GLY A 102 -21.16 -3.86 -4.19
CA GLY A 102 -21.87 -5.05 -3.73
C GLY A 102 -21.17 -6.37 -4.08
N ASP A 103 -20.19 -6.33 -4.97
CA ASP A 103 -19.45 -7.51 -5.42
C ASP A 103 -18.18 -7.72 -4.60
N SER A 104 -17.65 -8.94 -4.65
CA SER A 104 -16.38 -9.28 -4.03
C SER A 104 -15.21 -9.00 -4.96
N GLU A 105 -14.12 -8.49 -4.42
CA GLU A 105 -12.86 -8.23 -5.13
C GLU A 105 -11.81 -9.27 -4.74
N ARG A 106 -11.11 -9.83 -5.73
CA ARG A 106 -9.98 -10.72 -5.51
C ARG A 106 -8.68 -9.92 -5.46
N LEU A 107 -8.01 -9.96 -4.32
CA LEU A 107 -6.80 -9.18 -4.05
C LEU A 107 -5.60 -10.08 -3.72
N LEU A 108 -4.41 -9.63 -4.09
CA LEU A 108 -3.13 -10.16 -3.62
C LEU A 108 -2.46 -9.13 -2.70
N PHE A 109 -2.18 -9.55 -1.48
CA PHE A 109 -1.37 -8.82 -0.51
C PHE A 109 0.04 -9.42 -0.46
N ARG A 110 1.08 -8.59 -0.48
CA ARG A 110 2.47 -9.04 -0.33
C ARG A 110 3.22 -8.25 0.72
N ALA A 111 4.12 -8.93 1.42
CA ALA A 111 5.13 -8.33 2.28
C ALA A 111 6.51 -8.66 1.73
N ILE A 112 7.21 -7.66 1.17
CA ILE A 112 8.52 -7.82 0.53
C ILE A 112 9.59 -7.24 1.46
N GLY A 113 10.56 -8.06 1.82
CA GLY A 113 11.61 -7.71 2.77
C GLY A 113 12.99 -8.07 2.21
N PRO A 114 13.39 -9.35 2.25
CA PRO A 114 14.73 -9.79 1.85
C PRO A 114 15.14 -9.31 0.47
N LYS A 115 14.22 -9.33 -0.51
CA LYS A 115 14.50 -8.91 -1.89
C LYS A 115 14.88 -7.44 -2.03
N LEU A 116 14.56 -6.61 -1.05
CA LEU A 116 14.95 -5.20 -1.06
C LEU A 116 16.47 -5.01 -0.91
N ALA A 117 17.17 -5.95 -0.28
CA ALA A 117 18.63 -5.91 -0.18
C ALA A 117 19.28 -6.00 -1.58
N ASP A 118 18.76 -6.85 -2.46
CA ASP A 118 19.20 -6.96 -3.86
C ASP A 118 19.00 -5.66 -4.65
N ARG A 119 18.07 -4.80 -4.18
CA ARG A 119 17.74 -3.50 -4.77
C ARG A 119 18.49 -2.34 -4.09
N GLY A 120 19.50 -2.65 -3.27
CA GLY A 120 20.34 -1.65 -2.59
C GLY A 120 19.65 -0.96 -1.41
N VAL A 121 18.55 -1.52 -0.88
CA VAL A 121 17.93 -1.00 0.35
C VAL A 121 18.70 -1.55 1.54
N GLU A 122 19.37 -0.66 2.26
CA GLU A 122 20.01 -1.00 3.53
C GLU A 122 18.97 -1.36 4.60
N ASN A 123 19.34 -2.25 5.53
CA ASN A 123 18.50 -2.70 6.63
C ASN A 123 17.14 -3.28 6.19
N ALA A 124 17.10 -3.97 5.06
CA ALA A 124 15.91 -4.71 4.62
C ALA A 124 15.47 -5.74 5.68
N LEU A 125 14.16 -5.82 5.95
CA LEU A 125 13.60 -6.79 6.88
C LEU A 125 13.79 -8.22 6.34
N GLN A 126 14.41 -9.09 7.13
CA GLN A 126 14.89 -10.40 6.65
C GLN A 126 13.86 -11.53 6.67
N ASP A 127 12.76 -11.36 7.38
CA ASP A 127 11.70 -12.37 7.53
C ASP A 127 10.39 -11.64 7.87
N PRO A 128 9.70 -11.06 6.87
CA PRO A 128 8.40 -10.45 7.07
C PRO A 128 7.32 -11.50 7.39
N THR A 129 6.32 -11.09 8.16
CA THR A 129 5.05 -11.80 8.34
C THR A 129 3.92 -10.90 7.89
N LEU A 130 2.82 -11.49 7.42
CA LEU A 130 1.64 -10.77 6.94
C LEU A 130 0.37 -11.30 7.63
N GLU A 131 -0.44 -10.39 8.15
CA GLU A 131 -1.78 -10.67 8.64
C GLU A 131 -2.79 -9.85 7.85
N LEU A 132 -3.92 -10.46 7.47
CA LEU A 132 -5.08 -9.77 6.92
C LEU A 132 -6.18 -9.73 7.97
N ARG A 133 -6.69 -8.53 8.25
CA ARG A 133 -7.74 -8.28 9.24
C ARG A 133 -8.94 -7.57 8.64
N ASP A 134 -10.13 -7.85 9.18
CA ASP A 134 -11.38 -7.18 8.78
C ASP A 134 -11.53 -5.79 9.45
N GLY A 135 -12.64 -5.12 9.17
CA GLY A 135 -12.95 -3.79 9.72
C GLY A 135 -13.20 -3.77 11.24
N ASN A 136 -13.42 -4.93 11.87
CA ASN A 136 -13.53 -5.07 13.33
C ASN A 136 -12.18 -5.44 13.97
N GLY A 137 -11.12 -5.62 13.16
CA GLY A 137 -9.80 -6.06 13.59
C GLY A 137 -9.66 -7.57 13.75
N GLU A 138 -10.68 -8.35 13.37
CA GLU A 138 -10.64 -9.82 13.41
C GLU A 138 -9.60 -10.34 12.43
N LEU A 139 -8.80 -11.32 12.86
CA LEU A 139 -7.82 -11.97 11.99
C LEU A 139 -8.54 -12.89 11.00
N LEU A 140 -8.39 -12.59 9.71
CA LEU A 140 -8.92 -13.42 8.62
C LEU A 140 -7.89 -14.47 8.20
N VAL A 141 -6.67 -14.03 7.90
CA VAL A 141 -5.59 -14.89 7.39
C VAL A 141 -4.25 -14.40 7.93
N ARG A 142 -3.31 -15.31 8.19
CA ARG A 142 -1.92 -15.01 8.50
C ARG A 142 -1.00 -15.87 7.64
N ASN A 143 0.10 -15.30 7.19
CA ASN A 143 1.15 -16.01 6.46
C ASN A 143 2.55 -15.52 6.86
N ASN A 144 3.52 -16.42 7.01
CA ASN A 144 4.93 -16.10 7.19
C ASN A 144 5.66 -16.19 5.84
N ASN A 145 5.63 -17.37 5.21
CA ASN A 145 6.27 -17.61 3.92
C ASN A 145 5.19 -17.87 2.87
N TRP A 146 5.28 -17.23 1.71
CA TRP A 146 4.23 -17.28 0.70
C TRP A 146 3.89 -18.71 0.23
N ARG A 147 4.80 -19.66 0.39
CA ARG A 147 4.60 -21.08 0.07
C ARG A 147 3.91 -21.91 1.15
N ASP A 148 3.72 -21.38 2.37
CA ASP A 148 3.24 -22.14 3.52
C ASP A 148 1.80 -22.66 3.35
N SER A 149 0.92 -21.85 2.73
CA SER A 149 -0.53 -22.13 2.70
C SER A 149 -1.18 -21.99 1.32
N GLN A 150 -0.77 -20.99 0.52
CA GLN A 150 -1.42 -20.63 -0.75
C GLN A 150 -0.47 -20.72 -1.95
N GLU A 151 0.55 -21.60 -1.91
CA GLU A 151 1.61 -21.64 -2.92
C GLU A 151 1.08 -21.67 -4.36
N GLN A 152 0.16 -22.59 -4.66
CA GLN A 152 -0.38 -22.73 -6.01
C GLN A 152 -1.18 -21.49 -6.42
N GLU A 153 -2.07 -21.01 -5.54
CA GLU A 153 -2.91 -19.85 -5.80
C GLU A 153 -2.08 -18.58 -6.05
N ILE A 154 -1.01 -18.39 -5.27
CA ILE A 154 -0.06 -17.28 -5.41
C ILE A 154 0.74 -17.43 -6.71
N ARG A 155 1.18 -18.63 -7.09
CA ARG A 155 1.85 -18.87 -8.38
C ARG A 155 0.94 -18.52 -9.56
N ASP A 156 -0.34 -18.88 -9.48
CA ASP A 156 -1.32 -18.64 -10.54
C ASP A 156 -1.57 -17.14 -10.78
N THR A 157 -1.22 -16.27 -9.83
CA THR A 157 -1.26 -14.81 -10.04
C THR A 157 -0.16 -14.30 -10.97
N ASN A 158 0.89 -15.08 -11.23
CA ASN A 158 2.16 -14.63 -11.83
C ASN A 158 2.88 -13.50 -11.05
N MET A 159 2.49 -13.26 -9.80
CA MET A 159 3.02 -12.21 -8.93
C MET A 159 3.55 -12.77 -7.62
N ALA A 160 3.95 -14.05 -7.59
CA ALA A 160 4.56 -14.67 -6.43
C ALA A 160 5.82 -13.89 -5.98
N PRO A 161 6.05 -13.71 -4.66
CA PRO A 161 7.32 -13.21 -4.17
C PRO A 161 8.50 -14.07 -4.65
N GLU A 162 9.65 -13.44 -4.86
CA GLU A 162 10.84 -14.12 -5.39
C GLU A 162 11.61 -14.85 -4.29
N ASP A 163 11.70 -14.26 -3.09
CA ASP A 163 12.34 -14.89 -1.94
C ASP A 163 11.30 -15.76 -1.20
N GLU A 164 11.70 -16.95 -0.78
CA GLU A 164 10.78 -17.88 -0.10
C GLU A 164 10.36 -17.39 1.29
N ARG A 165 11.13 -16.49 1.92
CA ARG A 165 10.82 -15.90 3.23
C ARG A 165 9.87 -14.70 3.14
N GLU A 166 9.47 -14.30 1.95
CA GLU A 166 8.49 -13.23 1.77
C GLU A 166 7.08 -13.76 1.98
N SER A 167 6.18 -12.95 2.53
CA SER A 167 4.79 -13.36 2.78
C SER A 167 3.87 -12.88 1.67
N ALA A 168 2.84 -13.68 1.37
CA ALA A 168 1.74 -13.25 0.53
C ALA A 168 0.43 -13.89 0.94
N ILE A 169 -0.68 -13.19 0.69
CA ILE A 169 -2.05 -13.67 0.93
C ILE A 169 -2.88 -13.32 -0.31
N VAL A 170 -3.57 -14.31 -0.88
CA VAL A 170 -4.64 -14.06 -1.85
C VAL A 170 -5.97 -14.15 -1.12
N ALA A 171 -6.87 -13.19 -1.33
CA ALA A 171 -8.18 -13.20 -0.69
C ALA A 171 -9.26 -12.62 -1.60
N THR A 172 -10.46 -13.21 -1.56
CA THR A 172 -11.67 -12.64 -2.17
C THR A 172 -12.48 -11.96 -1.08
N LEU A 173 -12.61 -10.64 -1.16
CA LEU A 173 -13.13 -9.79 -0.10
C LEU A 173 -14.42 -9.10 -0.56
N GLY A 174 -15.50 -9.23 0.21
CA GLY A 174 -16.70 -8.44 -0.02
C GLY A 174 -16.50 -6.97 0.34
N GLY A 175 -17.49 -6.12 0.05
CA GLY A 175 -17.47 -4.72 0.42
C GLY A 175 -17.16 -4.50 1.91
N GLY A 176 -16.18 -3.66 2.22
CA GLY A 176 -15.69 -3.46 3.58
C GLY A 176 -14.28 -2.86 3.66
N ASN A 177 -13.82 -2.65 4.89
CA ASN A 177 -12.48 -2.17 5.21
C ASN A 177 -11.61 -3.35 5.62
N TYR A 178 -10.38 -3.42 5.09
CA TYR A 178 -9.43 -4.47 5.41
C TYR A 178 -8.04 -3.90 5.65
N THR A 179 -7.31 -4.54 6.55
CA THR A 179 -5.98 -4.11 6.97
C THR A 179 -4.99 -5.25 6.79
N ALA A 180 -4.00 -5.06 5.92
CA ALA A 180 -2.80 -5.87 5.89
C ALA A 180 -1.80 -5.32 6.90
N VAL A 181 -1.37 -6.16 7.85
CA VAL A 181 -0.40 -5.83 8.88
C VAL A 181 0.89 -6.59 8.61
N VAL A 182 2.00 -5.85 8.45
CA VAL A 182 3.33 -6.42 8.22
C VAL A 182 4.19 -6.23 9.47
N ARG A 183 4.76 -7.35 9.93
CA ARG A 183 5.68 -7.42 11.10
C ARG A 183 6.95 -8.17 10.72
N GLY A 184 8.03 -7.97 11.46
CA GLY A 184 9.17 -8.89 11.44
C GLY A 184 8.87 -10.13 12.27
N ASN A 185 9.20 -11.31 11.75
CA ASN A 185 9.17 -12.53 12.53
C ASN A 185 10.10 -12.41 13.74
N ALA A 186 9.70 -13.00 14.88
CA ALA A 186 10.41 -12.89 16.16
C ALA A 186 10.77 -11.44 16.57
N ASP A 187 9.86 -10.49 16.31
CA ASP A 187 10.02 -9.06 16.64
C ASP A 187 11.27 -8.40 16.01
N THR A 188 11.69 -8.90 14.84
CA THR A 188 12.73 -8.25 14.04
C THR A 188 12.23 -6.93 13.44
N THR A 189 13.17 -6.04 13.11
CA THR A 189 12.88 -4.72 12.53
C THR A 189 13.66 -4.53 11.23
N GLY A 190 13.19 -3.61 10.39
CA GLY A 190 13.85 -3.31 9.11
C GLY A 190 12.96 -2.55 8.15
N ILE A 191 13.44 -2.32 6.93
CA ILE A 191 12.66 -1.74 5.84
C ILE A 191 11.92 -2.85 5.10
N GLY A 192 10.62 -2.67 4.88
CA GLY A 192 9.81 -3.57 4.06
C GLY A 192 8.85 -2.81 3.13
N LEU A 193 8.28 -3.54 2.18
CA LEU A 193 7.11 -3.11 1.42
C LEU A 193 5.88 -3.88 1.88
N VAL A 194 4.75 -3.19 1.98
CA VAL A 194 3.42 -3.79 1.91
C VAL A 194 2.81 -3.42 0.57
N GLU A 195 2.27 -4.40 -0.14
CA GLU A 195 1.69 -4.22 -1.46
C GLU A 195 0.31 -4.86 -1.54
N VAL A 196 -0.59 -4.20 -2.28
CA VAL A 196 -1.93 -4.71 -2.57
C VAL A 196 -2.18 -4.56 -4.06
N PHE A 197 -2.57 -5.66 -4.71
CA PHE A 197 -2.90 -5.72 -6.13
C PHE A 197 -4.35 -6.18 -6.30
N SER A 198 -5.09 -5.53 -7.19
CA SER A 198 -6.31 -6.13 -7.75
C SER A 198 -5.91 -7.26 -8.70
N LEU A 199 -6.56 -8.41 -8.55
CA LEU A 199 -6.42 -9.55 -9.47
C LEU A 199 -7.57 -9.64 -10.47
N ASP A 200 -8.62 -8.85 -10.28
CA ASP A 200 -9.75 -8.74 -11.21
C ASP A 200 -9.50 -7.69 -12.30
N ASP A 201 -8.52 -6.80 -12.09
CA ASP A 201 -8.00 -5.92 -13.13
C ASP A 201 -7.26 -6.73 -14.21
N THR A 202 -7.86 -6.80 -15.40
CA THR A 202 -7.26 -7.41 -16.59
C THR A 202 -5.93 -6.77 -17.03
N ALA A 203 -5.58 -5.57 -16.54
CA ALA A 203 -4.28 -4.93 -16.78
C ALA A 203 -3.14 -5.52 -15.93
N ALA A 204 -3.45 -6.16 -14.79
CA ALA A 204 -2.45 -6.86 -13.97
C ALA A 204 -1.82 -8.07 -14.69
N GLN A 205 -2.46 -8.57 -15.75
CA GLN A 205 -1.98 -9.70 -16.56
C GLN A 205 -0.89 -9.33 -17.58
N TYR A 206 -0.50 -8.04 -17.69
CA TYR A 206 0.43 -7.54 -18.72
C TYR A 206 1.76 -6.98 -18.18
N ARG A 207 2.17 -7.32 -16.95
CA ARG A 207 3.48 -6.92 -16.40
C ARG A 207 4.42 -8.10 -16.24
#